data_AF-A0AAW8M2I7-F1
#
_entry.id   AF-A0AAW8M2I7-F1
#
_cell.length_a   1.000
_cell.length_b   1.000
_cell.length_c   1.000
_cell.angle_alpha   90.00
_cell.angle_beta   90.00
_cell.angle_gamma   90.00
#
_symmetry.space_group_name_H-M   'P 1'
#
loop_
_entity.id
_entity.type
_entity.pdbx_description
1 polymer ?
#
loop_
_entity_poly.entity_id
_entity_poly.type
_entity_poly.pdbx_seq_one_letter_code
_entity_poly.pdbx_strand_id
1 'polypeptide(L)' 'MSSRPMKIDDGRTRYTNKVTAHPTDVFMAFLSEHSIKFEDAAAARQAAGGDHNSRETPLFAASIARRALSK' A
#
# COMPACT_ATOMS: atom_id res chain seq x y z
N MET A 1 -0.81 1.23 7.62
CA MET A 1 -0.23 2.08 6.56
C MET A 1 0.90 2.85 7.20
N SER A 2 2.14 2.66 6.74
CA SER A 2 3.29 3.41 7.25
C SER A 2 3.98 4.07 6.07
N SER A 3 4.02 5.40 6.09
CA SER A 3 4.77 6.21 5.14
C SER A 3 5.92 6.89 5.89
N ARG A 4 7.14 6.73 5.38
CA ARG A 4 8.34 7.35 5.98
C ARG A 4 9.09 8.12 4.91
N PRO A 5 9.16 9.46 5.02
CA PRO A 5 10.04 10.24 4.16
C PRO A 5 11.50 10.00 4.56
N MET A 6 12.36 9.73 3.59
CA MET A 6 13.81 9.60 3.80
C MET A 6 14.55 10.61 2.93
N LYS A 7 15.43 11.42 3.52
CA LYS A 7 16.32 12.31 2.75
C LYS A 7 17.30 11.45 1.94
N ILE A 8 17.47 11.78 0.67
CA ILE A 8 18.39 11.05 -0.23
C ILE A 8 19.62 11.93 -0.52
N ASP A 9 19.43 13.22 -0.81
CA ASP A 9 20.46 14.24 -1.04
C ASP A 9 19.84 15.66 -0.89
N ASP A 10 20.60 16.72 -1.19
CA ASP A 10 20.16 18.11 -0.98
C ASP A 10 19.00 18.47 -1.91
N GLY A 11 17.81 18.60 -1.31
CA GLY A 11 16.55 18.90 -2.01
C GLY A 11 15.71 17.68 -2.44
N ARG A 12 16.14 16.43 -2.21
CA ARG A 12 15.34 15.24 -2.57
C ARG A 12 14.96 14.36 -1.38
N THR A 13 13.70 13.90 -1.41
CA THR A 13 13.13 12.99 -0.42
C THR A 13 12.50 11.78 -1.12
N ARG A 14 12.75 10.58 -0.59
CA ARG A 14 12.06 9.35 -1.00
C ARG A 14 10.76 9.24 -0.22
N TYR A 15 9.67 9.00 -0.92
CA TYR A 15 8.42 8.54 -0.33
C TYR A 15 8.26 7.04 -0.61
N THR A 16 7.98 6.26 0.44
CA THR A 16 7.66 4.85 0.33
C THR A 16 6.35 4.58 1.05
N ASN A 17 5.42 3.92 0.36
CA ASN A 17 4.17 3.45 0.95
C ASN A 17 4.21 1.92 1.07
N LYS A 18 4.14 1.42 2.31
CA LYS A 18 4.09 -0.03 2.61
C LYS A 18 2.75 -0.36 3.28
N VAL A 19 2.10 -1.39 2.73
CA VAL A 19 0.84 -1.93 3.25
C VAL A 19 1.07 -3.35 3.74
N THR A 20 0.56 -3.62 4.94
CA THR A 20 0.49 -4.96 5.53
C THR A 20 -0.95 -5.15 5.97
N ALA A 21 -1.51 -6.30 5.62
CA ALA A 21 -2.87 -6.69 5.97
C ALA A 21 -2.83 -8.01 6.74
N HIS A 22 -3.70 -8.13 7.72
CA HIS A 22 -3.90 -9.34 8.50
C HIS A 22 -5.36 -9.80 8.28
N PRO A 23 -5.60 -11.09 8.05
CA PRO A 23 -6.96 -11.59 7.95
C PRO A 23 -7.67 -11.45 9.29
N THR A 24 -8.98 -11.23 9.25
CA THR A 24 -9.85 -11.29 10.43
C THR A 24 -10.49 -12.66 10.55
N ASP A 25 -10.96 -13.04 11.73
CA ASP A 25 -11.65 -14.32 11.93
C ASP A 25 -12.90 -14.43 11.04
N VAL A 26 -13.64 -13.34 10.87
CA VAL A 26 -14.81 -13.26 9.96
C VAL A 26 -14.40 -13.55 8.52
N PHE A 27 -13.25 -13.02 8.07
CA PHE A 27 -12.76 -13.30 6.73
C PHE A 27 -12.34 -14.76 6.57
N MET A 28 -11.71 -15.36 7.59
CA MET A 28 -11.37 -16.78 7.57
C MET A 28 -12.61 -17.67 7.52
N ALA A 29 -13.66 -17.34 8.27
CA ALA A 29 -14.95 -18.04 8.22
C ALA A 29 -15.59 -17.96 6.82
N PHE A 30 -15.59 -16.77 6.21
CA PHE A 30 -16.07 -16.56 4.85
C PHE A 30 -15.33 -17.43 3.82
N LEU A 31 -14.00 -17.47 3.88
CA LEU A 31 -13.20 -18.31 2.97
C LEU A 31 -13.58 -19.79 3.12
N SER A 32 -13.77 -20.26 4.35
CA SER A 32 -14.17 -21.64 4.64
C SER A 32 -15.56 -21.96 4.08
N GLU A 33 -16.54 -21.07 4.27
CA GLU A 33 -17.91 -21.24 3.78
C GLU A 33 -17.96 -21.35 2.25
N HIS A 34 -17.09 -20.61 1.57
CA HIS A 34 -17.02 -20.57 0.11
C HIS A 34 -15.99 -21.53 -0.50
N SER A 35 -15.36 -22.39 0.30
CA SER A 35 -14.31 -23.31 -0.16
C SER A 35 -13.13 -22.62 -0.88
N ILE A 36 -12.79 -21.39 -0.46
CA ILE A 36 -11.67 -20.61 -1.01
C ILE A 36 -10.43 -20.85 -0.15
N LYS A 37 -9.30 -21.14 -0.79
CA LYS A 37 -8.01 -21.26 -0.08
C LYS A 37 -7.51 -19.89 0.36
N PHE A 38 -6.98 -19.84 1.58
CA PHE A 38 -6.44 -18.60 2.14
C PHE A 38 -5.28 -18.05 1.31
N GLU A 39 -4.41 -18.92 0.80
CA GLU A 39 -3.23 -18.56 0.01
C GLU A 39 -3.63 -17.85 -1.29
N ASP A 40 -4.66 -18.35 -1.97
CA ASP A 40 -5.17 -17.77 -3.21
C ASP A 40 -5.82 -16.40 -2.93
N ALA A 41 -6.61 -16.29 -1.86
CA ALA A 41 -7.22 -15.03 -1.45
C ALA A 41 -6.16 -13.99 -1.03
N ALA A 42 -5.12 -14.42 -0.32
CA ALA A 42 -4.00 -13.57 0.10
C ALA A 42 -3.20 -13.09 -1.12
N ALA A 43 -2.92 -13.97 -2.08
CA ALA A 43 -2.22 -13.64 -3.32
C ALA A 43 -3.03 -12.63 -4.16
N ALA A 44 -4.33 -12.89 -4.37
CA ALA A 44 -5.21 -11.99 -5.10
C ALA A 44 -5.28 -10.60 -4.45
N ARG A 45 -5.40 -10.57 -3.11
CA ARG A 45 -5.39 -9.31 -2.37
C ARG A 45 -4.06 -8.58 -2.49
N GLN A 46 -2.93 -9.28 -2.38
CA GLN A 46 -1.61 -8.68 -2.49
C GLN A 46 -1.38 -8.10 -3.88
N ALA A 47 -1.83 -8.79 -4.93
CA ALA A 47 -1.77 -8.29 -6.30
C ALA A 47 -2.62 -7.02 -6.47
N ALA A 48 -3.89 -7.03 -6.05
CA ALA A 48 -4.77 -5.87 -6.15
C ALA A 48 -4.26 -4.67 -5.34
N GLY A 49 -3.81 -4.90 -4.11
CA GLY A 49 -3.26 -3.86 -3.25
C GLY A 49 -1.93 -3.30 -3.78
N GLY A 50 -1.06 -4.17 -4.31
CA GLY A 50 0.20 -3.78 -4.91
C GLY A 50 0.01 -2.93 -6.17
N ASP A 51 -0.87 -3.36 -7.08
CA ASP A 51 -1.21 -2.61 -8.28
C ASP A 51 -1.74 -1.21 -7.94
N HIS A 52 -2.76 -1.13 -7.07
CA HIS A 52 -3.31 0.13 -6.62
C HIS A 52 -2.25 1.04 -5.98
N ASN A 53 -1.43 0.49 -5.07
CA ASN A 53 -0.38 1.25 -4.40
C ASN A 53 0.68 1.75 -5.38
N SER A 54 1.02 0.98 -6.42
CA SER A 54 1.99 1.39 -7.45
C SER A 54 1.49 2.56 -8.29
N ARG A 55 0.17 2.61 -8.56
CA ARG A 55 -0.48 3.69 -9.30
C ARG A 55 -0.61 4.97 -8.47
N GLU A 56 -0.95 4.85 -7.19
CA GLU A 56 -1.23 6.02 -6.35
C GLU A 56 0.00 6.61 -5.67
N THR A 57 1.00 5.81 -5.29
CA THR A 57 2.21 6.28 -4.58
C THR A 57 2.91 7.45 -5.28
N PRO A 58 3.09 7.44 -6.62
CA PRO A 58 3.68 8.59 -7.34
C PRO A 58 2.81 9.86 -7.25
N LEU A 59 1.48 9.73 -7.27
CA LEU A 59 0.55 10.86 -7.18
C LEU A 59 0.62 11.50 -5.79
N PHE A 60 0.69 10.70 -4.73
CA PHE A 60 0.92 11.17 -3.37
C PHE A 60 2.27 11.88 -3.24
N ALA A 61 3.35 11.27 -3.75
CA ALA A 61 4.68 11.88 -3.73
C ALA A 61 4.69 13.24 -4.45
N ALA A 62 4.07 13.34 -5.62
CA ALA A 62 3.96 14.60 -6.38
C ALA A 62 3.12 15.65 -5.64
N SER A 63 2.05 15.25 -4.97
CA SER A 63 1.22 16.16 -4.15
C SER A 63 2.01 16.75 -2.99
N ILE A 64 2.77 15.91 -2.26
CA ILE A 64 3.66 16.35 -1.18
C ILE A 64 4.72 17.31 -1.72
N ALA A 65 5.33 17.00 -2.87
CA ALA A 65 6.33 17.85 -3.50
C ALA A 65 5.76 19.23 -3.87
N ARG A 66 4.59 19.29 -4.52
CA ARG A 66 3.92 20.56 -4.85
C ARG A 66 3.66 21.39 -3.59
N ARG A 67 3.14 20.76 -2.53
CA ARG A 67 2.88 21.45 -1.26
C ARG A 67 4.15 21.98 -0.61
N ALA A 68 5.26 21.25 -0.71
CA ALA A 68 6.54 21.68 -0.17
C ALA A 68 7.12 22.91 -0.91
N LEU A 69 6.92 22.98 -2.22
CA LEU A 69 7.41 24.07 -3.10
C LEU A 69 6.50 25.31 -3.15
N SER A 70 5.24 25.21 -2.70
CA SER A 70 4.27 26.32 -2.74
C SER A 70 4.40 27.27 -1.54
N LYS A 71 5.60 27.44 -0.99
CA LYS A 71 5.91 28.37 0.11
C LYS A 71 6.62 29.61 -0.41
#